data_AF-A0A2U1PR91-F1
#
_entry.id   AF-A0A2U1PR91-F1
#
_cell.length_a   1.000
_cell.length_b   1.000
_cell.length_c   1.000
_cell.angle_alpha   90.00
_cell.angle_beta   90.00
_cell.angle_gamma   90.00
#
_symmetry.space_group_name_H-M   'P 1'
#
loop_
_entity.id
_entity.type
_entity.pdbx_description
1 polymer ?
#
loop_
_entity_poly.entity_id
_entity_poly.type
_entity_poly.pdbx_seq_one_letter_code
_entity_poly.pdbx_strand_id
1 'polypeptide(L)'
;MNLQSLDQMEMDDIKQNCRVKWAVEEDENSIFFHSLLRNKFANSSIKGISISGVWSEIRLKFDHFASRFKERSVSRPKFVSNLFRILSDIDASYLESNFSMEEGKTIGAALIQNLEAHDGLDFSFTKPYMDLINNEFYSCIKY
;
A
#
# COMPACT_ATOMS: atom_id res chain seq x y z
N MET A 1 -9.52 -22.40 -37.92
CA MET A 1 -8.92 -21.18 -37.36
C MET A 1 -9.75 -20.80 -36.14
N ASN A 2 -9.16 -20.75 -34.94
CA ASN A 2 -9.87 -20.55 -33.67
C ASN A 2 -9.89 -19.05 -33.33
N LEU A 3 -10.95 -18.53 -32.71
CA LEU A 3 -11.04 -17.15 -32.26
C LEU A 3 -9.84 -16.76 -31.36
N GLN A 4 -9.46 -17.65 -30.43
CA GLN A 4 -8.30 -17.45 -29.57
C GLN A 4 -6.97 -17.36 -30.34
N SER A 5 -6.86 -18.05 -31.47
CA SER A 5 -5.66 -17.99 -32.32
C SER A 5 -5.57 -16.68 -33.11
N LEU A 6 -6.72 -16.06 -33.43
CA LEU A 6 -6.76 -14.75 -34.08
C LEU A 6 -6.38 -13.64 -33.11
N ASP A 7 -6.94 -13.66 -31.91
CA ASP A 7 -6.60 -12.69 -30.85
C ASP A 7 -5.11 -12.75 -30.49
N GLN A 8 -4.54 -13.97 -30.44
CA GLN A 8 -3.12 -14.15 -30.15
C GLN A 8 -2.22 -13.57 -31.26
N MET A 9 -2.59 -13.77 -32.54
CA MET A 9 -1.86 -13.19 -33.67
C MET A 9 -1.92 -11.66 -33.66
N GLU A 10 -3.07 -11.07 -33.35
CA GLU A 10 -3.23 -9.63 -33.23
C GLU A 10 -2.36 -9.06 -32.10
N MET A 11 -2.35 -9.72 -30.92
CA MET A 11 -1.49 -9.32 -29.81
C MET A 11 0.00 -9.39 -30.16
N ASP A 12 0.42 -10.40 -30.92
CA ASP A 12 1.83 -10.57 -31.29
C ASP A 12 2.27 -9.55 -32.35
N ASP A 13 1.40 -9.18 -33.29
CA ASP A 13 1.63 -8.10 -34.25
C ASP A 13 1.78 -6.74 -33.54
N ILE A 14 0.90 -6.43 -32.60
CA ILE A 14 0.99 -5.21 -31.79
C ILE A 14 2.31 -5.18 -31.00
N LYS A 15 2.70 -6.28 -30.34
CA LYS A 15 4.00 -6.36 -29.63
C LYS A 15 5.18 -6.09 -30.55
N GLN A 16 5.16 -6.66 -31.75
CA GLN A 16 6.25 -6.49 -32.72
C GLN A 16 6.33 -5.03 -33.21
N ASN A 17 5.20 -4.44 -33.59
CA ASN A 17 5.13 -3.04 -34.03
C ASN A 17 5.58 -2.07 -32.93
N CYS A 18 5.25 -2.36 -31.67
CA CYS A 18 5.69 -1.53 -30.55
C CYS A 18 7.19 -1.65 -30.27
N ARG A 19 7.81 -2.83 -30.45
CA ARG A 19 9.27 -2.98 -30.36
C ARG A 19 9.99 -2.22 -31.46
N VAL A 20 9.46 -2.25 -32.67
CA VAL A 20 10.00 -1.49 -33.81
C VAL A 20 9.90 0.01 -33.53
N LYS A 21 8.74 0.50 -33.05
CA LYS A 21 8.60 1.89 -32.63
C LYS A 21 9.55 2.26 -31.51
N TRP A 22 9.75 1.41 -30.51
CA TRP A 22 10.72 1.66 -29.44
C TRP A 22 12.16 1.80 -29.94
N ALA A 23 12.55 1.03 -30.95
CA ALA A 23 13.88 1.17 -31.54
C ALA A 23 14.06 2.50 -32.32
N VAL A 24 12.96 3.17 -32.69
CA VAL A 24 12.96 4.39 -33.51
C VAL A 24 12.67 5.65 -32.68
N GLU A 25 11.71 5.57 -31.77
CA GLU A 25 11.17 6.67 -30.94
C GLU A 25 11.73 6.66 -29.51
N GLU A 26 12.56 5.66 -29.18
CA GLU A 26 13.15 5.46 -27.85
C GLU A 26 12.09 5.52 -26.72
N ASP A 27 12.12 6.56 -25.88
CA ASP A 27 11.27 6.70 -24.70
C ASP A 27 9.87 7.29 -25.01
N GLU A 28 9.62 7.73 -26.25
CA GLU A 28 8.35 8.39 -26.60
C GLU A 28 7.17 7.42 -26.87
N ASN A 29 7.42 6.11 -26.98
CA ASN A 29 6.37 5.12 -27.23
C ASN A 29 5.56 4.77 -25.96
N SER A 30 4.86 5.76 -25.45
CA SER A 30 4.01 5.67 -24.26
C SER A 30 2.71 4.86 -24.53
N ILE A 31 2.24 4.77 -25.77
CA ILE A 31 0.94 4.18 -26.14
C ILE A 31 0.87 2.68 -25.81
N PHE A 32 1.92 1.92 -26.10
CA PHE A 32 1.96 0.48 -25.82
C PHE A 32 1.90 0.19 -24.33
N PHE A 33 2.75 0.88 -23.55
CA PHE A 33 2.79 0.72 -22.09
C PHE A 33 1.52 1.21 -21.44
N HIS A 34 0.95 2.34 -21.88
CA HIS A 34 -0.36 2.78 -21.41
C HIS A 34 -1.46 1.78 -21.73
N SER A 35 -1.45 1.15 -22.91
CA SER A 35 -2.45 0.14 -23.28
C SER A 35 -2.29 -1.14 -22.47
N LEU A 36 -1.07 -1.62 -22.26
CA LEU A 36 -0.76 -2.77 -21.40
C LEU A 36 -1.11 -2.48 -19.94
N LEU A 37 -0.73 -1.33 -19.40
CA LEU A 37 -1.05 -0.91 -18.05
C LEU A 37 -2.56 -0.74 -17.88
N ARG A 38 -3.25 -0.09 -18.82
CA ARG A 38 -4.71 0.05 -18.81
C ARG A 38 -5.42 -1.30 -18.83
N ASN A 39 -4.97 -2.22 -19.67
CA ASN A 39 -5.48 -3.59 -19.72
C ASN A 39 -5.22 -4.32 -18.39
N LYS A 40 -3.99 -4.21 -17.87
CA LYS A 40 -3.63 -4.74 -16.56
C LYS A 40 -4.51 -4.13 -15.47
N PHE A 41 -4.71 -2.82 -15.40
CA PHE A 41 -5.58 -2.15 -14.42
C PHE A 41 -7.05 -2.54 -14.56
N ALA A 42 -7.56 -2.64 -15.79
CA ALA A 42 -8.93 -3.09 -16.06
C ALA A 42 -9.14 -4.54 -15.58
N ASN A 43 -8.12 -5.39 -15.73
CA ASN A 43 -8.15 -6.80 -15.35
C ASN A 43 -7.61 -7.08 -13.93
N SER A 44 -6.88 -6.15 -13.33
CA SER A 44 -6.32 -6.19 -11.98
C SER A 44 -7.18 -5.44 -10.98
N SER A 45 -8.37 -4.99 -11.39
CA SER A 45 -9.44 -4.66 -10.46
C SER A 45 -9.81 -5.94 -9.73
N ILE A 46 -9.12 -6.22 -8.62
CA ILE A 46 -9.51 -7.24 -7.67
C ILE A 46 -10.82 -6.76 -7.07
N LYS A 47 -11.95 -7.16 -7.69
CA LYS A 47 -13.29 -6.77 -7.23
C LYS A 47 -13.66 -7.42 -5.90
N GLY A 48 -12.90 -8.43 -5.47
CA GLY A 48 -13.07 -9.12 -4.21
C GLY A 48 -12.00 -10.17 -4.01
N ILE A 49 -11.95 -10.75 -2.82
CA ILE A 49 -11.10 -11.90 -2.49
C ILE A 49 -11.95 -13.01 -1.86
N SER A 50 -11.63 -14.27 -2.18
CA SER A 50 -12.31 -15.44 -1.61
C SER A 50 -11.77 -15.74 -0.22
N ILE A 51 -12.64 -15.79 0.79
CA ILE A 51 -12.29 -16.10 2.17
C ILE A 51 -13.24 -17.17 2.67
N SER A 52 -12.71 -18.31 3.11
CA SER A 52 -13.54 -19.43 3.60
C SER A 52 -14.64 -19.84 2.61
N GLY A 53 -14.38 -19.69 1.31
CA GLY A 53 -15.33 -20.03 0.25
C GLY A 53 -16.35 -18.95 -0.12
N VAL A 54 -16.36 -17.79 0.55
CA VAL A 54 -17.28 -16.68 0.25
C VAL A 54 -16.54 -15.55 -0.47
N TRP A 55 -17.08 -15.12 -1.61
CA TRP A 55 -16.57 -13.96 -2.35
C TRP A 55 -16.99 -12.67 -1.64
N SER A 56 -16.04 -11.81 -1.29
CA SER A 56 -16.32 -10.55 -0.60
C SER A 56 -15.62 -9.38 -1.27
N GLU A 57 -16.34 -8.26 -1.41
CA GLU A 57 -15.77 -7.00 -1.93
C GLU A 57 -14.68 -6.47 -1.00
N ILE A 58 -13.62 -5.87 -1.58
CA ILE A 58 -12.46 -5.35 -0.83
C ILE A 58 -12.86 -4.34 0.26
N ARG A 59 -13.96 -3.59 0.05
CA ARG A 59 -14.50 -2.62 1.02
C ARG A 59 -14.81 -3.23 2.38
N LEU A 60 -15.14 -4.52 2.47
CA LEU A 60 -15.49 -5.22 3.72
C LEU A 60 -14.29 -5.59 4.61
N LYS A 61 -13.06 -5.16 4.26
CA LYS A 61 -11.85 -5.62 4.95
C LYS A 61 -10.96 -4.56 5.57
N PHE A 62 -11.37 -3.29 5.57
CA PHE A 62 -10.72 -2.32 6.45
C PHE A 62 -10.67 -2.87 7.89
N ASP A 63 -11.79 -3.40 8.39
CA ASP A 63 -11.89 -4.03 9.71
C ASP A 63 -10.91 -5.20 9.91
N HIS A 64 -10.67 -6.01 8.87
CA HIS A 64 -9.74 -7.13 8.94
C HIS A 64 -8.31 -6.65 9.19
N PHE A 65 -7.87 -5.61 8.48
CA PHE A 65 -6.53 -5.04 8.67
C PHE A 65 -6.47 -4.18 9.93
N ALA A 66 -7.48 -3.35 10.19
CA ALA A 66 -7.65 -2.57 11.41
C ALA A 66 -7.55 -3.42 12.67
N SER A 67 -8.16 -4.61 12.69
CA SER A 67 -8.10 -5.52 13.85
C SER A 67 -6.70 -6.00 14.19
N ARG A 68 -5.73 -5.92 13.26
CA ARG A 68 -4.33 -6.26 13.52
C ARG A 68 -3.57 -5.15 14.23
N PHE A 69 -4.04 -3.91 14.12
CA PHE A 69 -3.44 -2.75 14.77
C PHE A 69 -3.97 -2.54 16.20
N LYS A 70 -5.02 -3.27 16.59
CA LYS A 70 -5.52 -3.28 17.96
C LYS A 70 -4.62 -4.09 18.88
N GLU A 71 -4.30 -3.53 20.05
CA GLU A 71 -3.48 -4.23 21.02
C GLU A 71 -4.26 -5.41 21.63
N ARG A 72 -3.72 -6.62 21.52
CA ARG A 72 -4.39 -7.84 22.01
C ARG A 72 -4.27 -8.02 23.53
N SER A 73 -3.28 -7.38 24.13
CA SER A 73 -2.90 -7.56 25.53
C SER A 73 -3.12 -6.28 26.31
N VAL A 74 -4.18 -6.26 27.13
CA VAL A 74 -4.49 -5.14 28.04
C VAL A 74 -3.39 -4.94 29.10
N SER A 75 -2.66 -6.00 29.45
CA SER A 75 -1.55 -5.97 30.40
C SER A 75 -0.26 -6.42 29.73
N ARG A 76 0.66 -5.48 29.51
CA ARG A 76 2.00 -5.78 28.98
C ARG A 76 2.86 -6.46 30.07
N PRO A 77 3.50 -7.61 29.79
CA PRO A 77 4.35 -8.27 30.76
C PRO A 77 5.54 -7.37 31.11
N LYS A 78 5.80 -7.20 32.42
CA LYS A 78 6.92 -6.41 32.91
C LYS A 78 8.19 -7.25 32.88
N PHE A 79 9.22 -6.75 32.22
CA PHE A 79 10.55 -7.34 32.26
C PHE A 79 11.34 -6.72 33.42
N VAL A 80 11.55 -7.48 34.49
CA VAL A 80 12.31 -7.04 35.66
C VAL A 80 13.63 -7.80 35.70
N SER A 81 14.74 -7.11 35.52
CA SER A 81 16.08 -7.69 35.62
C SER A 81 17.07 -6.66 36.12
N ASN A 82 17.89 -7.06 37.09
CA ASN A 82 18.91 -6.21 37.69
C ASN A 82 20.16 -6.04 36.81
N LEU A 83 20.20 -6.71 35.65
CA LEU A 83 21.32 -6.69 34.71
C LEU A 83 21.24 -5.53 33.72
N PHE A 84 20.09 -4.86 33.63
CA PHE A 84 19.84 -3.80 32.66
C PHE A 84 19.63 -2.46 33.36
N ARG A 85 19.98 -1.38 32.67
CA ARG A 85 19.65 -0.02 33.11
C ARG A 85 18.14 0.18 32.98
N ILE A 86 17.53 0.67 34.05
CA ILE A 86 16.10 0.97 34.11
C ILE A 86 15.93 2.47 33.87
N LEU A 87 14.93 2.85 33.08
CA LEU A 87 14.57 4.25 32.87
C LEU A 87 13.92 4.83 34.12
N SER A 88 13.90 6.17 34.26
CA SER A 88 13.09 6.79 35.29
C SER A 88 11.60 6.50 35.03
N ASP A 89 10.79 6.48 36.09
CA ASP A 89 9.33 6.25 35.94
C ASP A 89 8.68 7.30 35.02
N ILE A 90 9.24 8.51 34.99
CA ILE A 90 8.79 9.62 34.13
C ILE A 90 9.10 9.30 32.66
N ASP A 91 10.33 8.89 32.36
CA ASP A 91 10.74 8.55 30.99
C ASP A 91 10.00 7.31 30.48
N ALA A 92 9.81 6.32 31.34
CA ALA A 92 9.02 5.13 31.02
C ALA A 92 7.57 5.50 30.70
N SER A 93 6.94 6.32 31.55
CA SER A 93 5.56 6.80 31.33
C SER A 93 5.44 7.63 30.04
N TYR A 94 6.46 8.41 29.70
CA TYR A 94 6.51 9.18 28.45
C TYR A 94 6.57 8.25 27.23
N LEU A 95 7.42 7.22 27.25
CA LEU A 95 7.55 6.25 26.16
C LEU A 95 6.33 5.34 25.99
N GLU A 96 5.61 5.07 27.08
CA GLU A 96 4.35 4.31 27.08
C GLU A 96 3.14 5.18 26.70
N SER A 97 3.30 6.51 26.61
CA SER A 97 2.22 7.41 26.27
C SER A 97 1.82 7.28 24.79
N ASN A 98 0.54 7.54 24.52
CA ASN A 98 0.03 7.53 23.14
C ASN A 98 0.64 8.68 22.33
N PHE A 99 1.05 8.38 21.10
CA PHE A 99 1.48 9.42 20.17
C PHE A 99 0.30 10.33 19.77
N SER A 100 0.64 11.59 19.48
CA SER A 100 -0.29 12.60 19.01
C SER A 100 -0.64 12.42 17.53
N MET A 101 -1.76 13.00 17.12
CA MET A 101 -2.17 12.99 15.71
C MET A 101 -1.15 13.68 14.80
N GLU A 102 -0.55 14.77 15.28
CA GLU A 102 0.42 15.57 14.52
C GLU A 102 1.75 14.82 14.34
N GLU A 103 2.18 14.03 15.32
CA GLU A 103 3.33 13.13 15.16
C GLU A 103 3.05 12.07 14.08
N GLY A 104 1.85 11.48 14.08
CA GLY A 104 1.44 10.51 13.07
C GLY A 104 1.44 11.08 11.64
N LYS A 105 0.89 12.30 11.47
CA LYS A 105 0.92 13.02 10.18
C LYS A 105 2.34 13.29 9.70
N THR A 106 3.21 13.72 10.61
CA THR A 106 4.61 14.04 10.30
C THR A 106 5.36 12.81 9.82
N ILE A 107 5.20 11.68 10.51
CA ILE A 107 5.81 10.40 10.13
C ILE A 107 5.26 9.92 8.79
N GLY A 108 3.94 9.99 8.58
CA GLY A 108 3.31 9.60 7.32
C GLY A 108 3.82 10.40 6.12
N ALA A 109 3.98 11.72 6.28
CA ALA A 109 4.54 12.58 5.24
C ALA A 109 6.01 12.24 4.92
N ALA A 110 6.82 11.98 5.96
CA ALA A 110 8.21 11.58 5.79
C ALA A 110 8.33 10.21 5.09
N LEU A 111 7.44 9.27 5.40
CA LEU A 111 7.41 7.95 4.76
C LEU A 111 7.14 8.08 3.25
N ILE A 112 6.17 8.91 2.87
CA ILE A 112 5.86 9.18 1.46
C ILE A 112 7.07 9.77 0.74
N GLN A 113 7.72 10.78 1.32
CA GLN A 113 8.90 11.39 0.72
C GLN A 113 10.04 10.38 0.52
N ASN A 114 10.26 9.50 1.50
CA ASN A 114 11.29 8.46 1.40
C ASN A 114 10.96 7.45 0.30
N LEU A 115 9.72 7.00 0.19
CA LEU A 115 9.29 6.05 -0.84
C LEU A 115 9.36 6.66 -2.25
N GLU A 116 8.95 7.93 -2.39
CA GLU A 116 9.08 8.69 -3.64
C GLU A 116 10.56 8.83 -4.06
N ALA A 117 11.46 9.04 -3.09
CA ALA A 117 12.89 9.22 -3.35
C ALA A 117 13.65 7.91 -3.65
N HIS A 118 13.31 6.81 -2.97
CA HIS A 118 14.06 5.55 -3.08
C HIS A 118 13.50 4.59 -4.13
N ASP A 119 12.18 4.43 -4.20
CA ASP A 119 11.54 3.39 -5.02
C ASP A 119 11.03 3.94 -6.37
N GLY A 120 11.13 5.26 -6.60
CA GLY A 120 10.61 5.93 -7.80
C GLY A 120 9.09 5.82 -7.94
N LEU A 121 8.39 5.50 -6.85
CA LEU A 121 6.93 5.37 -6.81
C LEU A 121 6.31 6.74 -6.59
N ASP A 122 5.45 7.17 -7.50
CA ASP A 122 4.71 8.43 -7.35
C ASP A 122 3.51 8.26 -6.41
N PHE A 123 3.53 8.96 -5.28
CA PHE A 123 2.46 9.02 -4.29
C PHE A 123 1.69 10.36 -4.34
N SER A 124 1.85 11.14 -5.40
CA SER A 124 1.09 12.37 -5.63
C SER A 124 -0.43 12.16 -5.50
N PHE A 125 -0.93 10.99 -5.91
CA PHE A 125 -2.34 10.63 -5.82
C PHE A 125 -2.82 10.30 -4.40
N THR A 126 -1.94 9.93 -3.48
CA THR A 126 -2.31 9.61 -2.08
C THR A 126 -2.28 10.85 -1.18
N LYS A 127 -1.47 11.86 -1.50
CA LYS A 127 -1.32 13.11 -0.72
C LYS A 127 -2.68 13.76 -0.36
N PRO A 128 -3.66 13.92 -1.26
CA PRO A 128 -4.97 14.51 -0.94
C PRO A 128 -5.80 13.72 0.07
N TYR A 129 -5.56 12.42 0.18
CA TYR A 129 -6.31 11.52 1.05
C TYR A 129 -5.58 11.23 2.38
N MET A 130 -4.39 11.79 2.59
CA MET A 130 -3.58 11.49 3.78
C MET A 130 -4.26 11.90 5.08
N ASP A 131 -5.00 13.01 5.10
CA ASP A 131 -5.76 13.37 6.30
C ASP A 131 -6.83 12.33 6.63
N LEU A 132 -7.50 11.77 5.63
CA LEU A 132 -8.48 10.69 5.81
C LEU A 132 -7.80 9.41 6.31
N ILE A 133 -6.69 9.02 5.67
CA ILE A 133 -5.92 7.82 6.05
C ILE A 133 -5.39 7.95 7.48
N ASN A 134 -4.84 9.12 7.85
CA ASN A 134 -4.34 9.37 9.20
C ASN A 134 -5.47 9.34 10.24
N ASN A 135 -6.64 9.92 9.94
CA ASN A 135 -7.81 9.86 10.80
C ASN A 135 -8.28 8.42 11.08
N GLU A 136 -8.36 7.60 10.03
CA GLU A 136 -8.76 6.20 10.18
C GLU A 136 -7.69 5.34 10.86
N PHE A 137 -6.41 5.60 10.58
CA PHE A 137 -5.32 4.88 11.24
C PHE A 137 -5.27 5.20 12.74
N TYR A 138 -5.41 6.47 13.10
CA TYR A 138 -5.42 6.91 14.50
C TYR A 138 -6.61 6.35 15.27
N SER A 139 -7.78 6.24 14.63
CA SER A 139 -8.96 5.61 15.24
C SER A 139 -8.77 4.11 15.47
N CYS A 140 -7.95 3.42 14.67
CA CYS A 140 -7.64 2.01 14.84
C CYS A 140 -6.69 1.72 16.01
N ILE A 141 -5.81 2.66 16.35
CA ILE A 141 -4.77 2.46 17.38
C ILE A 141 -5.24 2.91 18.77
N LYS A 142 -6.16 3.89 18.83
CA LYS A 142 -6.67 4.41 20.12
C LYS A 142 -7.58 3.45 20.91
N TYR A 143 -7.78 2.20 20.46
CA TYR A 143 -8.64 1.20 21.11
C TYR A 143 -7.99 -0.18 21.18
#